data_AF-R6I8Z9-F1
#
_entry.id   AF-R6I8Z9-F1
#
_cell.length_a   1.000
_cell.length_b   1.000
_cell.length_c   1.000
_cell.angle_alpha   90.00
_cell.angle_beta   90.00
_cell.angle_gamma   90.00
#
_symmetry.space_group_name_H-M   'P 1'
#
loop_
_entity.id
_entity.type
_entity.pdbx_description
1 polymer ?
#
loop_
_entity_poly.entity_id
_entity_poly.type
_entity_poly.pdbx_seq_one_letter_code
_entity_poly.pdbx_strand_id
1 'polypeptide(L)'
;MYRFGGLYREVPIAVRAELDESARIVSLTIDEESCGSQGKSCDFACLERSLRDKLINRPFTEFSQIYKDAGTTGCLHVFEILSGASAFFAVLRDSGRDGGSEQELVKISSDAGGLIAENIHEVLGKTSVTNIDIRHNALPTFGKKGLPESMDAHLSVSVNGKTVSETDIKADDFPGCYSRLNRAYTRAYHAEKKFFAAGGKQRFSNLPSLVGLTVLALSREGMSGTFSRAAKLENILIFLQTGEGREGCIGFRKGLNMNQQYMLKAAAGAALGCAALALGIALKRRVRL
;
A
#
# COMPACT_ATOMS: atom_id res chain seq x y z
N MET A 1 4.07 3.04 -9.98
CA MET A 1 5.07 1.94 -10.11
C MET A 1 5.79 1.80 -8.77
N TYR A 2 5.81 0.61 -8.16
CA TYR A 2 6.52 0.39 -6.89
C TYR A 2 7.89 -0.25 -7.16
N ARG A 3 8.96 0.41 -6.71
CA ARG A 3 10.32 -0.15 -6.72
C ARG A 3 10.71 -0.47 -5.28
N PHE A 4 10.69 -1.76 -4.92
CA PHE A 4 11.15 -2.21 -3.61
C PHE A 4 12.41 -3.07 -3.78
N GLY A 5 13.57 -2.54 -3.40
CA GLY A 5 14.87 -3.25 -3.35
C GLY A 5 15.13 -4.25 -4.48
N GLY A 6 15.11 -3.78 -5.73
CA GLY A 6 15.37 -4.63 -6.91
C GLY A 6 14.18 -5.46 -7.41
N LEU A 7 13.04 -5.47 -6.72
CA LEU A 7 11.77 -5.93 -7.29
C LEU A 7 11.13 -4.77 -8.07
N TYR A 8 11.13 -4.92 -9.39
CA TYR A 8 10.32 -4.13 -10.30
C TYR A 8 8.98 -4.83 -10.45
N ARG A 9 7.90 -4.21 -9.98
CA ARG A 9 6.55 -4.63 -10.38
C ARG A 9 5.80 -3.42 -10.91
N GLU A 10 5.39 -3.53 -12.16
CA GLU A 10 4.31 -2.72 -12.71
C GLU A 10 3.02 -3.29 -12.13
N VAL A 11 2.44 -2.51 -11.22
CA VAL A 11 1.21 -2.85 -10.49
C VAL A 11 0.11 -1.80 -10.67
N PRO A 12 0.01 -1.06 -11.80
CA PRO A 12 -1.16 -0.21 -11.96
C PRO A 12 -2.37 -1.09 -12.26
N ILE A 13 -3.42 -0.93 -11.46
CA ILE A 13 -4.78 -1.10 -11.95
C ILE A 13 -5.09 0.21 -12.66
N ALA A 14 -5.35 0.16 -13.96
CA ALA A 14 -5.85 1.31 -14.70
C ALA A 14 -7.37 1.21 -14.80
N VAL A 15 -8.06 2.28 -14.40
CA VAL A 15 -9.53 2.36 -14.43
C VAL A 15 -9.90 3.54 -15.31
N ARG A 16 -10.78 3.30 -16.29
CA ARG A 16 -11.42 4.34 -17.10
C ARG A 16 -12.86 4.50 -16.64
N ALA A 17 -13.24 5.71 -16.28
CA ALA A 17 -14.61 6.09 -15.98
C ALA A 17 -15.06 7.15 -17.00
N GLU A 18 -16.20 6.92 -17.63
CA GLU A 18 -16.84 7.90 -18.53
C GLU A 18 -17.99 8.55 -17.81
N LEU A 19 -18.11 9.88 -17.97
CA LEU A 19 -19.10 10.70 -17.28
C LEU A 19 -20.05 11.35 -18.28
N ASP A 20 -21.32 11.52 -17.89
CA ASP A 20 -22.27 12.36 -18.62
C ASP A 20 -22.09 13.86 -18.30
N GLU A 21 -22.91 14.70 -18.92
CA GLU A 21 -22.94 16.16 -18.71
C GLU A 21 -23.25 16.56 -17.26
N SER A 22 -23.90 15.67 -16.50
CA SER A 22 -24.19 15.84 -15.08
C SER A 22 -23.09 15.28 -14.16
N ALA A 23 -21.94 14.90 -14.72
CA ALA A 23 -20.82 14.25 -14.04
C ALA A 23 -21.21 12.93 -13.34
N ARG A 24 -22.17 12.18 -13.90
CA ARG A 24 -22.54 10.84 -13.43
C ARG A 24 -21.78 9.79 -14.23
N ILE A 25 -21.38 8.71 -13.57
CA ILE A 25 -20.64 7.62 -14.22
C ILE A 25 -21.57 6.85 -15.15
N VAL A 26 -21.33 6.90 -16.47
CA VAL A 26 -22.11 6.15 -17.48
C VAL A 26 -21.41 4.86 -17.92
N SER A 27 -20.09 4.80 -17.77
CA SER A 27 -19.30 3.61 -18.06
C SER A 27 -18.11 3.52 -17.11
N LEU A 28 -17.72 2.30 -16.78
CA LEU A 28 -16.51 2.01 -16.02
C LEU A 28 -15.89 0.72 -16.54
N THR A 29 -14.60 0.80 -16.89
CA THR A 29 -13.80 -0.33 -17.39
C THR A 29 -12.45 -0.36 -16.68
N ILE A 30 -11.93 -1.56 -16.49
CA ILE A 30 -10.57 -1.79 -16.02
C ILE A 30 -9.74 -2.19 -17.22
N ASP A 31 -8.58 -1.57 -17.40
CA ASP A 31 -7.68 -1.90 -18.50
C ASP A 31 -7.23 -3.37 -18.39
N GLU A 32 -7.35 -4.11 -19.48
CA GLU A 32 -6.97 -5.53 -19.55
C GLU A 32 -5.46 -5.73 -19.35
N GLU A 33 -4.64 -4.71 -19.61
CA GLU A 33 -3.20 -4.72 -19.35
C GLU A 33 -2.87 -4.52 -17.86
N SER A 34 -3.88 -4.29 -17.01
CA SER A 34 -3.69 -4.15 -15.57
C SER A 34 -3.11 -5.43 -14.97
N CYS A 35 -2.02 -5.32 -14.21
CA CYS A 35 -1.38 -6.45 -13.53
C CYS A 35 -2.01 -6.80 -12.16
N GLY A 36 -3.11 -6.13 -11.80
CA GLY A 36 -3.76 -6.22 -10.49
C GLY A 36 -3.06 -5.35 -9.44
N SER A 37 -3.28 -5.62 -8.16
CA SER A 37 -2.67 -4.83 -7.08
C SER A 37 -1.59 -5.58 -6.31
N GLN A 38 -0.53 -4.85 -5.94
CA GLN A 38 0.54 -5.29 -5.04
C GLN A 38 1.13 -6.68 -5.38
N GLY A 39 1.14 -7.02 -6.67
CA GLY A 39 1.79 -8.20 -7.23
C GLY A 39 0.89 -9.43 -7.35
N LYS A 40 -0.42 -9.30 -7.13
CA LYS A 40 -1.42 -10.36 -7.36
C LYS A 40 -2.44 -9.94 -8.42
N SER A 41 -2.71 -10.83 -9.37
CA SER A 41 -3.74 -10.67 -10.39
C SER A 41 -5.12 -10.54 -9.74
N CYS A 42 -5.86 -9.49 -10.10
CA CYS A 42 -7.26 -9.35 -9.71
C CYS A 42 -8.16 -10.14 -10.67
N ASP A 43 -9.33 -10.54 -10.20
CA ASP A 43 -10.41 -11.04 -11.07
C ASP A 43 -11.16 -9.83 -11.64
N PHE A 44 -10.70 -9.33 -12.78
CA PHE A 44 -11.21 -8.09 -13.36
C PHE A 44 -12.67 -8.20 -13.79
N ALA A 45 -13.09 -9.33 -14.37
CA ALA A 45 -14.48 -9.51 -14.79
C ALA A 45 -15.46 -9.52 -13.60
N CYS A 46 -15.03 -10.05 -12.45
CA CYS A 46 -15.80 -9.96 -11.20
C CYS A 46 -15.81 -8.52 -10.66
N LEU A 47 -14.66 -7.86 -10.67
CA LEU A 47 -14.50 -6.50 -10.17
C LEU A 47 -15.30 -5.49 -11.01
N GLU A 48 -15.23 -5.55 -12.33
CA GLU A 48 -16.00 -4.71 -13.24
C GLU A 48 -17.50 -4.89 -13.05
N ARG A 49 -18.01 -6.12 -12.94
CA ARG A 49 -19.43 -6.35 -12.63
C ARG A 49 -19.84 -5.73 -11.30
N SER A 50 -19.07 -6.00 -10.24
CA SER A 50 -19.33 -5.42 -8.91
C SER A 50 -19.30 -3.89 -8.92
N LEU A 51 -18.42 -3.28 -9.71
CA LEU A 51 -18.33 -1.83 -9.81
C LEU A 51 -19.48 -1.25 -10.63
N ARG A 52 -19.85 -1.88 -11.75
CA ARG A 52 -20.95 -1.43 -12.60
C ARG A 52 -22.26 -1.34 -11.82
N ASP A 53 -22.61 -2.40 -11.11
CA ASP A 53 -23.86 -2.47 -10.34
C ASP A 53 -23.96 -1.38 -9.26
N LYS A 54 -22.81 -0.97 -8.73
CA LYS A 54 -22.76 -0.07 -7.57
C LYS A 54 -22.51 1.39 -7.94
N LEU A 55 -21.81 1.65 -9.04
CA LEU A 55 -21.28 2.97 -9.38
C LEU A 55 -21.94 3.61 -10.61
N ILE A 56 -22.56 2.84 -11.52
CA ILE A 56 -23.21 3.41 -12.71
C ILE A 56 -24.38 4.30 -12.30
N ASN A 57 -24.55 5.41 -13.03
CA ASN A 57 -25.50 6.49 -12.78
C ASN A 57 -25.32 7.20 -11.44
N ARG A 58 -24.18 7.05 -10.76
CA ARG A 58 -23.88 7.77 -9.51
C ARG A 58 -23.04 9.01 -9.78
N PRO A 59 -23.23 10.10 -9.02
CA PRO A 59 -22.48 11.32 -9.23
C PRO A 59 -21.01 11.13 -8.85
N PHE A 60 -20.11 11.43 -9.78
CA PHE A 60 -18.67 11.26 -9.57
C PHE A 60 -18.10 12.33 -8.64
N THR A 61 -18.66 13.54 -8.62
CA THR A 61 -18.22 14.64 -7.76
C THR A 61 -18.45 14.40 -6.26
N GLU A 62 -19.34 13.48 -5.91
CA GLU A 62 -19.70 13.14 -4.53
C GLU A 62 -19.16 11.76 -4.11
N PHE A 63 -18.25 11.18 -4.90
CA PHE A 63 -17.77 9.81 -4.70
C PHE A 63 -17.40 9.52 -3.24
N SER A 64 -16.54 10.36 -2.65
CA SER A 64 -16.07 10.16 -1.28
C SER A 64 -17.08 10.50 -0.17
N GLN A 65 -18.23 11.11 -0.52
CA GLN A 65 -19.34 11.34 0.40
C GLN A 65 -20.32 10.16 0.37
N ILE A 66 -20.55 9.61 -0.81
CA ILE A 66 -21.43 8.46 -1.05
C ILE A 66 -20.76 7.16 -0.62
N TYR A 67 -19.47 7.00 -0.93
CA TYR A 67 -18.66 5.83 -0.62
C TYR A 67 -17.69 6.21 0.50
N LYS A 68 -18.02 5.78 1.72
CA LYS A 68 -17.20 6.07 2.91
C LYS A 68 -15.99 5.14 3.05
N ASP A 69 -16.06 3.97 2.42
CA ASP A 69 -15.05 2.93 2.50
C ASP A 69 -15.04 2.02 1.25
N ALA A 70 -14.02 1.16 1.21
CA ALA A 70 -13.79 0.18 0.15
C ALA A 70 -14.78 -0.99 0.11
N GLY A 71 -15.59 -1.20 1.16
CA GLY A 71 -16.58 -2.28 1.20
C GLY A 71 -17.64 -2.10 0.12
N THR A 72 -17.99 -0.84 -0.16
CA THR A 72 -18.96 -0.53 -1.22
C THR A 72 -18.37 -0.82 -2.60
N THR A 73 -17.17 -0.35 -2.94
CA THR A 73 -16.57 -0.67 -4.25
C THR A 73 -16.18 -2.15 -4.40
N GLY A 74 -16.08 -2.89 -3.29
CA GLY A 74 -15.59 -4.27 -3.28
C GLY A 74 -14.07 -4.37 -3.52
N CYS A 75 -13.37 -3.24 -3.64
CA CYS A 75 -11.93 -3.20 -3.83
C CYS A 75 -11.33 -1.89 -3.32
N LEU A 76 -10.38 -2.00 -2.39
CA LEU A 76 -9.66 -0.86 -1.82
C LEU A 76 -8.94 -0.02 -2.87
N HIS A 77 -8.25 -0.64 -3.82
CA HIS A 77 -7.50 0.10 -4.85
C HIS A 77 -8.43 0.90 -5.77
N VAL A 78 -9.55 0.30 -6.18
CA VAL A 78 -10.52 1.02 -7.01
C VAL A 78 -11.18 2.14 -6.21
N PHE A 79 -11.45 1.93 -4.93
CA PHE A 79 -11.91 2.99 -4.05
C PHE A 79 -10.91 4.16 -3.99
N GLU A 80 -9.63 3.87 -3.78
CA GLU A 80 -8.57 4.88 -3.69
C GLU A 80 -8.38 5.63 -5.03
N ILE A 81 -8.32 4.90 -6.15
CA ILE A 81 -8.20 5.46 -7.50
C ILE A 81 -9.40 6.37 -7.82
N LEU A 82 -10.63 5.88 -7.64
CA LEU A 82 -11.81 6.66 -7.96
C LEU A 82 -12.05 7.82 -6.99
N SER A 83 -11.71 7.66 -5.72
CA SER A 83 -11.76 8.77 -4.75
C SER A 83 -10.74 9.85 -5.11
N GLY A 84 -9.52 9.47 -5.52
CA GLY A 84 -8.52 10.39 -6.02
C GLY A 84 -8.96 11.08 -7.31
N ALA A 85 -9.36 10.31 -8.32
CA ALA A 85 -9.83 10.86 -9.60
C ALA A 85 -11.06 11.78 -9.42
N SER A 86 -12.01 11.43 -8.56
CA SER A 86 -13.18 12.24 -8.23
C SER A 86 -12.81 13.60 -7.66
N ALA A 87 -11.90 13.63 -6.69
CA ALA A 87 -11.50 14.90 -6.12
C ALA A 87 -10.66 15.72 -7.14
N PHE A 88 -9.87 15.08 -8.02
CA PHE A 88 -9.07 15.79 -9.01
C PHE A 88 -9.96 16.42 -10.08
N PHE A 89 -10.99 15.67 -10.50
CA PHE A 89 -12.05 16.18 -11.35
C PHE A 89 -12.75 17.41 -10.75
N ALA A 90 -13.00 17.44 -9.43
CA ALA A 90 -13.53 18.62 -8.78
C ALA A 90 -12.57 19.84 -8.86
N VAL A 91 -11.26 19.62 -8.75
CA VAL A 91 -10.26 20.69 -8.93
C VAL A 91 -10.25 21.22 -10.37
N LEU A 92 -10.36 20.35 -11.36
CA LEU A 92 -10.48 20.76 -12.77
C LEU A 92 -11.70 21.65 -12.99
N ARG A 93 -12.88 21.23 -12.51
CA ARG A 93 -14.13 22.00 -12.60
C ARG A 93 -14.05 23.35 -11.91
N ASP A 94 -13.56 23.38 -10.66
CA ASP A 94 -13.40 24.62 -9.89
C ASP A 94 -12.43 25.60 -10.57
N SER A 95 -11.48 25.08 -11.35
CA SER A 95 -10.49 25.85 -12.09
C SER A 95 -10.94 26.22 -13.52
N GLY A 96 -12.16 25.85 -13.93
CA GLY A 96 -12.67 26.09 -15.28
C GLY A 96 -11.88 25.38 -16.38
N ARG A 97 -11.31 24.19 -16.09
CA ARG A 97 -10.50 23.41 -17.04
C ARG A 97 -11.27 22.19 -17.54
N ASP A 98 -11.15 21.94 -18.83
CA ASP A 98 -11.77 20.78 -19.50
C ASP A 98 -10.89 19.52 -19.44
N GLY A 99 -9.65 19.64 -18.95
CA GLY A 99 -8.72 18.52 -18.83
C GLY A 99 -7.42 18.84 -18.11
N GLY A 100 -6.67 17.78 -17.79
CA GLY A 100 -5.36 17.86 -17.15
C GLY A 100 -4.91 16.50 -16.60
N SER A 101 -3.71 16.48 -16.04
CA SER A 101 -3.12 15.29 -15.41
C SER A 101 -2.75 15.57 -13.95
N GLU A 102 -2.78 14.51 -13.17
CA GLU A 102 -2.14 14.39 -11.87
C GLU A 102 -1.30 13.10 -11.90
N GLN A 103 -0.08 13.19 -11.42
CA GLN A 103 0.82 12.05 -11.34
C GLN A 103 1.69 12.15 -10.09
N GLU A 104 1.78 11.06 -9.34
CA GLU A 104 2.68 10.95 -8.22
C GLU A 104 3.62 9.75 -8.38
N LEU A 105 4.92 9.99 -8.22
CA LEU A 105 5.98 9.01 -8.30
C LEU A 105 6.76 8.98 -7.00
N VAL A 106 6.78 7.80 -6.38
CA VAL A 106 7.48 7.56 -5.13
C VAL A 106 8.65 6.61 -5.37
N LYS A 107 9.83 7.01 -4.87
CA LYS A 107 11.02 6.17 -4.82
C LYS A 107 11.49 6.07 -3.39
N ILE A 108 11.60 4.85 -2.88
CA ILE A 108 12.23 4.58 -1.59
C ILE A 108 13.52 3.80 -1.82
N SER A 109 14.61 4.28 -1.26
CA SER A 109 15.93 3.65 -1.26
C SER A 109 16.44 3.52 0.16
N SER A 110 17.14 2.43 0.44
CA SER A 110 17.80 2.19 1.71
C SER A 110 19.31 2.06 1.51
N ASP A 111 20.07 2.51 2.50
CA ASP A 111 21.51 2.28 2.62
C ASP A 111 21.84 1.79 4.05
N ALA A 112 23.13 1.61 4.36
CA ALA A 112 23.54 1.12 5.68
C ALA A 112 23.24 2.11 6.83
N GLY A 113 23.02 3.39 6.53
CA GLY A 113 22.73 4.45 7.49
C GLY A 113 21.25 4.79 7.61
N GLY A 114 20.38 4.23 6.77
CA GLY A 114 18.93 4.34 6.88
C GLY A 114 18.20 4.42 5.55
N LEU A 115 17.16 5.25 5.49
CA LEU A 115 16.16 5.24 4.42
C LEU A 115 15.92 6.64 3.86
N ILE A 116 15.94 6.75 2.53
CA ILE A 116 15.58 7.95 1.79
C ILE A 116 14.34 7.66 0.95
N ALA A 117 13.31 8.49 1.08
CA ALA A 117 12.14 8.48 0.22
C ALA A 117 12.03 9.81 -0.52
N GLU A 118 11.92 9.74 -1.85
CA GLU A 118 11.64 10.86 -2.73
C GLU A 118 10.23 10.69 -3.30
N ASN A 119 9.42 11.74 -3.18
CA ASN A 119 8.09 11.84 -3.76
C ASN A 119 8.04 13.00 -4.74
N ILE A 120 7.75 12.70 -5.99
CA ILE A 120 7.55 13.69 -7.06
C ILE A 120 6.08 13.69 -7.41
N HIS A 121 5.40 14.79 -7.12
CA HIS A 121 3.97 14.96 -7.35
C HIS A 121 3.75 16.09 -8.35
N GLU A 122 3.18 15.78 -9.50
CA GLU A 122 2.82 16.71 -10.55
C GLU A 122 1.30 16.86 -10.62
N VAL A 123 0.84 18.11 -10.61
CA VAL A 123 -0.58 18.46 -10.73
C VAL A 123 -0.71 19.59 -11.73
N LEU A 124 -1.38 19.35 -12.86
CA LEU A 124 -1.64 20.36 -13.90
C LEU A 124 -0.35 21.06 -14.40
N GLY A 125 0.74 20.32 -14.55
CA GLY A 125 2.04 20.83 -15.00
C GLY A 125 2.85 21.57 -13.92
N LYS A 126 2.39 21.59 -12.67
CA LYS A 126 3.15 22.09 -11.52
C LYS A 126 3.69 20.91 -10.72
N THR A 127 4.98 20.93 -10.41
CA THR A 127 5.66 19.81 -9.73
C THR A 127 6.08 20.19 -8.32
N SER A 128 5.79 19.30 -7.38
CA SER A 128 6.26 19.29 -5.98
C SER A 128 7.23 18.13 -5.81
N VAL A 129 8.34 18.37 -5.12
CA VAL A 129 9.30 17.34 -4.72
C VAL A 129 9.38 17.31 -3.21
N THR A 130 9.02 16.19 -2.60
CA THR A 130 9.18 15.94 -1.17
C THR A 130 10.29 14.93 -0.95
N ASN A 131 11.27 15.27 -0.13
CA ASN A 131 12.31 14.35 0.32
C ASN A 131 12.11 14.05 1.80
N ILE A 132 12.14 12.77 2.14
CA ILE A 132 12.18 12.25 3.51
C ILE A 132 13.50 11.49 3.67
N ASP A 133 14.28 11.88 4.66
CA ASP A 133 15.51 11.21 5.04
C ASP A 133 15.40 10.73 6.49
N ILE A 134 15.59 9.43 6.70
CA ILE A 134 15.62 8.77 8.00
C ILE A 134 17.02 8.21 8.18
N ARG A 135 17.79 8.77 9.13
CA ARG A 135 19.14 8.32 9.48
C ARG A 135 19.16 7.64 10.84
N HIS A 136 19.53 6.37 10.86
CA HIS A 136 19.55 5.58 12.08
C HIS A 136 20.69 6.01 13.00
N ASN A 137 20.35 6.38 14.23
CA ASN A 137 21.31 6.49 15.32
C ASN A 137 21.63 5.10 15.89
N ALA A 138 20.62 4.23 15.91
CA ALA A 138 20.74 2.81 16.17
C ALA A 138 19.85 2.02 15.22
N LEU A 139 20.24 0.78 14.92
CA LEU A 139 19.47 -0.08 14.02
C LEU A 139 18.06 -0.33 14.60
N PRO A 140 17.01 -0.21 13.77
CA PRO A 140 15.65 -0.50 14.22
C PRO A 140 15.53 -1.98 14.62
N THR A 141 14.75 -2.25 15.67
CA THR A 141 14.42 -3.62 16.05
C THR A 141 13.06 -4.00 15.50
N PHE A 142 12.84 -5.30 15.25
CA PHE A 142 11.64 -5.79 14.60
C PHE A 142 11.02 -6.96 15.36
N GLY A 143 9.70 -6.90 15.47
CA GLY A 143 8.92 -7.94 16.11
C GLY A 143 8.76 -9.21 15.29
N LYS A 144 8.08 -10.19 15.88
CA LYS A 144 7.78 -11.48 15.23
C LYS A 144 7.01 -11.30 13.91
N LYS A 145 6.18 -10.27 13.81
CA LYS A 145 5.40 -9.91 12.60
C LYS A 145 6.20 -9.11 11.57
N GLY A 146 7.46 -8.76 11.87
CA GLY A 146 8.31 -7.93 11.01
C GLY A 146 8.04 -6.43 11.13
N LEU A 147 7.15 -5.98 12.02
CA LEU A 147 6.89 -4.56 12.27
C LEU A 147 8.01 -3.95 13.14
N PRO A 148 8.35 -2.66 12.96
CA PRO A 148 9.30 -1.97 13.83
C PRO A 148 8.82 -1.98 15.28
N GLU A 149 9.62 -2.56 16.18
CA GLU A 149 9.39 -2.56 17.63
C GLU A 149 10.21 -1.47 18.33
N SER A 150 11.28 -0.97 17.71
CA SER A 150 11.93 0.25 18.16
C SER A 150 12.58 1.00 16.99
N MET A 151 12.75 2.31 17.17
CA MET A 151 13.43 3.18 16.22
C MET A 151 14.14 4.30 16.97
N ASP A 152 15.45 4.41 16.71
CA ASP A 152 16.27 5.55 17.08
C ASP A 152 16.88 6.14 15.82
N ALA A 153 16.33 7.25 15.34
CA ALA A 153 16.72 7.85 14.08
C ALA A 153 16.50 9.36 14.05
N HIS A 154 17.33 10.06 13.30
CA HIS A 154 17.07 11.43 12.89
C HIS A 154 16.19 11.43 11.63
N LEU A 155 15.07 12.13 11.67
CA LEU A 155 14.14 12.30 10.56
C LEU A 155 14.18 13.73 10.05
N SER A 156 14.52 13.91 8.78
CA SER A 156 14.44 15.18 8.07
C SER A 156 13.45 15.09 6.91
N VAL A 157 12.59 16.10 6.77
CA VAL A 157 11.61 16.19 5.69
C VAL A 157 11.70 17.57 5.06
N SER A 158 11.85 17.60 3.74
CA SER A 158 11.86 18.83 2.95
C SER A 158 10.84 18.76 1.81
N VAL A 159 10.24 19.91 1.50
CA VAL A 159 9.34 20.08 0.36
C VAL A 159 9.89 21.21 -0.50
N ASN A 160 10.16 20.92 -1.77
CA ASN A 160 10.77 21.85 -2.73
C ASN A 160 12.06 22.48 -2.18
N GLY A 161 12.92 21.66 -1.55
CA GLY A 161 14.18 22.08 -0.96
C GLY A 161 14.07 22.84 0.37
N LYS A 162 12.87 23.09 0.88
CA LYS A 162 12.66 23.75 2.18
C LYS A 162 12.36 22.72 3.26
N THR A 163 13.12 22.74 4.35
CA THR A 163 12.84 21.89 5.51
C THR A 163 11.48 22.23 6.11
N VAL A 164 10.63 21.21 6.26
CA VAL A 164 9.27 21.33 6.85
C VAL A 164 9.15 20.59 8.17
N SER A 165 10.02 19.61 8.41
CA SER A 165 10.10 18.88 9.66
C SER A 165 11.52 18.36 9.85
N GLU A 166 12.03 18.49 11.06
CA GLU A 166 13.27 17.87 11.50
C GLU A 166 13.05 17.42 12.94
N THR A 167 13.23 16.13 13.21
CA THR A 167 12.93 15.56 14.52
C THR A 167 13.71 14.28 14.73
N ASP A 168 14.16 14.07 15.96
CA ASP A 168 14.60 12.76 16.37
C ASP A 168 13.37 11.87 16.66
N ILE A 169 13.40 10.66 16.14
CA ILE A 169 12.50 9.57 16.46
C ILE A 169 13.20 8.73 17.51
N LYS A 170 12.64 8.70 18.71
CA LYS A 170 12.99 7.74 19.75
C LYS A 170 11.70 7.08 20.22
N ALA A 171 11.54 5.82 19.86
CA ALA A 171 10.34 5.03 20.17
C ALA A 171 10.71 3.58 20.44
N ASP A 172 10.10 3.01 21.47
CA ASP A 172 10.33 1.63 21.94
C ASP A 172 9.11 0.73 21.66
N ASP A 173 8.19 1.19 20.80
CA ASP A 173 7.07 0.41 20.30
C ASP A 173 6.64 0.84 18.88
N PHE A 174 5.84 0.00 18.23
CA PHE A 174 5.30 0.27 16.89
C PHE A 174 4.39 1.52 16.85
N PRO A 175 3.42 1.72 17.77
CA PRO A 175 2.59 2.93 17.77
C PRO A 175 3.39 4.23 17.89
N GLY A 176 4.45 4.24 18.71
CA GLY A 176 5.38 5.35 18.84
C GLY A 176 6.11 5.63 17.53
N CYS A 177 6.67 4.58 16.90
CA CYS A 177 7.30 4.66 15.59
C CYS A 177 6.34 5.26 14.54
N TYR A 178 5.15 4.65 14.40
CA TYR A 178 4.14 5.05 13.43
C TYR A 178 3.66 6.48 13.65
N SER A 179 3.34 6.87 14.89
CA SER A 179 2.82 8.21 15.20
C SER A 179 3.85 9.32 14.91
N ARG A 180 5.14 9.06 15.15
CA ARG A 180 6.23 10.00 14.86
C ARG A 180 6.39 10.19 13.35
N LEU A 181 6.47 9.09 12.60
CA LEU A 181 6.47 9.14 11.13
C LEU A 181 5.23 9.87 10.61
N ASN A 182 4.04 9.44 11.01
CA ASN A 182 2.78 10.02 10.54
C ASN A 182 2.68 11.52 10.75
N ARG A 183 3.16 12.04 11.89
CA ARG A 183 3.20 13.50 12.14
C ARG A 183 4.08 14.24 11.13
N ALA A 184 5.26 13.72 10.81
CA ALA A 184 6.16 14.36 9.85
C ALA A 184 5.60 14.31 8.43
N TYR A 185 5.06 13.16 8.02
CA TYR A 185 4.39 13.00 6.72
C TYR A 185 3.15 13.90 6.59
N THR A 186 2.38 14.07 7.67
CA THR A 186 1.25 15.00 7.70
C THR A 186 1.69 16.45 7.51
N ARG A 187 2.83 16.87 8.10
CA ARG A 187 3.39 18.21 7.89
C ARG A 187 3.82 18.43 6.44
N ALA A 188 4.48 17.44 5.84
CA ALA A 188 4.85 17.48 4.43
C ALA A 188 3.60 17.62 3.53
N TYR A 189 2.56 16.84 3.81
CA TYR A 189 1.28 16.91 3.12
C TYR A 189 0.66 18.31 3.18
N HIS A 190 0.67 18.96 4.35
CA HIS A 190 0.16 20.33 4.47
C HIS A 190 1.01 21.36 3.72
N ALA A 191 2.34 21.19 3.71
CA ALA A 191 3.24 22.07 2.97
C ALA A 191 3.05 21.94 1.45
N GLU A 192 2.96 20.71 0.95
CA GLU A 192 2.65 20.41 -0.45
C GLU A 192 1.28 20.97 -0.84
N LYS A 193 0.28 20.80 0.02
CA LYS A 193 -1.06 21.35 -0.19
C LYS A 193 -1.09 22.86 -0.32
N LYS A 194 -0.31 23.54 0.51
CA LYS A 194 -0.12 25.00 0.40
C LYS A 194 0.57 25.36 -0.91
N PHE A 195 1.58 24.59 -1.33
CA PHE A 195 2.28 24.82 -2.58
C PHE A 195 1.34 24.76 -3.79
N PHE A 196 0.42 23.80 -3.85
CA PHE A 196 -0.56 23.69 -4.93
C PHE A 196 -1.74 24.67 -4.84
N ALA A 197 -1.85 25.48 -3.78
CA ALA A 197 -2.99 26.36 -3.53
C ALA A 197 -4.36 25.63 -3.55
N ALA A 198 -4.37 24.33 -3.27
CA ALA A 198 -5.52 23.45 -3.44
C ALA A 198 -6.51 23.50 -2.24
N GLY A 199 -6.78 24.70 -1.72
CA GLY A 199 -7.53 25.02 -0.50
C GLY A 199 -8.41 23.92 0.10
N GLY A 200 -7.88 23.17 1.07
CA GLY A 200 -8.65 22.13 1.77
C GLY A 200 -8.95 20.85 0.97
N LYS A 201 -8.94 20.88 -0.36
CA LYS A 201 -9.51 19.85 -1.24
C LYS A 201 -8.51 18.83 -1.81
N GLN A 202 -7.21 19.07 -1.69
CA GLN A 202 -6.22 18.10 -2.17
C GLN A 202 -6.30 16.80 -1.36
N ARG A 203 -6.87 15.75 -1.95
CA ARG A 203 -6.84 14.37 -1.44
C ARG A 203 -5.90 13.46 -2.25
N PHE A 204 -5.12 14.03 -3.19
CA PHE A 204 -4.33 13.27 -4.18
C PHE A 204 -2.95 12.88 -3.69
N SER A 205 -2.41 13.58 -2.70
CA SER A 205 -1.07 13.30 -2.21
C SER A 205 -1.06 11.99 -1.43
N ASN A 206 -0.22 11.06 -1.87
CA ASN A 206 0.03 9.79 -1.20
C ASN A 206 0.98 9.95 -0.01
N LEU A 207 1.39 11.17 0.37
CA LEU A 207 2.24 11.42 1.54
C LEU A 207 1.74 10.71 2.83
N PRO A 208 0.43 10.66 3.17
CA PRO A 208 -0.02 9.83 4.29
C PRO A 208 0.21 8.32 4.07
N SER A 209 -0.02 7.83 2.86
CA SER A 209 0.23 6.45 2.44
C SER A 209 1.73 6.09 2.45
N LEU A 210 2.62 7.07 2.30
CA LEU A 210 4.08 6.86 2.38
C LEU A 210 4.55 6.41 3.76
N VAL A 211 3.80 6.71 4.83
CA VAL A 211 4.11 6.19 6.18
C VAL A 211 4.10 4.67 6.15
N GLY A 212 3.08 4.08 5.54
CA GLY A 212 2.96 2.63 5.37
C GLY A 212 4.07 2.04 4.52
N LEU A 213 4.43 2.71 3.41
CA LEU A 213 5.54 2.28 2.55
C LEU A 213 6.90 2.39 3.23
N THR A 214 7.09 3.41 4.08
CA THR A 214 8.29 3.59 4.91
C THR A 214 8.40 2.48 5.94
N VAL A 215 7.31 2.18 6.65
CA VAL A 215 7.25 1.04 7.58
C VAL A 215 7.58 -0.26 6.86
N LEU A 216 7.05 -0.46 5.65
CA LEU A 216 7.32 -1.64 4.83
C LEU A 216 8.80 -1.75 4.42
N ALA A 217 9.41 -0.62 4.05
CA ALA A 217 10.81 -0.54 3.67
C ALA A 217 11.75 -0.77 4.87
N LEU A 218 11.49 -0.16 6.03
CA LEU A 218 12.22 -0.44 7.27
C LEU A 218 12.12 -1.92 7.65
N SER A 219 10.91 -2.47 7.63
CA SER A 219 10.66 -3.89 7.91
C SER A 219 11.45 -4.81 6.98
N ARG A 220 11.70 -4.39 5.73
CA ARG A 220 12.47 -5.15 4.76
C ARG A 220 13.95 -5.27 5.10
N GLU A 221 14.54 -4.26 5.74
CA GLU A 221 15.92 -4.29 6.22
C GLU A 221 16.08 -5.32 7.36
N GLY A 222 15.07 -5.45 8.22
CA GLY A 222 15.04 -6.40 9.34
C GLY A 222 14.68 -7.86 8.99
N MET A 223 14.33 -8.17 7.75
CA MET A 223 13.81 -9.50 7.37
C MET A 223 14.90 -10.46 6.88
N SER A 224 15.14 -11.55 7.63
CA SER A 224 15.95 -12.70 7.21
C SER A 224 15.13 -13.78 6.47
N GLY A 225 15.73 -14.40 5.44
CA GLY A 225 15.18 -15.54 4.67
C GLY A 225 14.14 -15.18 3.61
N THR A 226 14.02 -15.95 2.53
CA THR A 226 13.20 -15.60 1.34
C THR A 226 11.70 -15.86 1.53
N PHE A 227 11.32 -16.98 2.16
CA PHE A 227 9.91 -17.38 2.32
C PHE A 227 9.23 -16.70 3.53
N SER A 228 9.95 -16.57 4.64
CA SER A 228 9.55 -15.78 5.83
C SER A 228 9.31 -14.31 5.48
N ARG A 229 10.10 -13.76 4.54
CA ARG A 229 9.99 -12.38 4.08
C ARG A 229 8.70 -12.09 3.34
N ALA A 230 8.26 -12.99 2.45
CA ALA A 230 7.01 -12.80 1.71
C ALA A 230 5.78 -12.82 2.64
N ALA A 231 5.74 -13.77 3.59
CA ALA A 231 4.65 -13.87 4.56
C ALA A 231 4.62 -12.70 5.57
N LYS A 232 5.78 -12.22 6.01
CA LYS A 232 5.88 -11.03 6.88
C LYS A 232 5.47 -9.76 6.14
N LEU A 233 5.92 -9.57 4.90
CA LEU A 233 5.49 -8.47 4.02
C LEU A 233 3.97 -8.47 3.82
N GLU A 234 3.38 -9.64 3.56
CA GLU A 234 1.93 -9.81 3.41
C GLU A 234 1.17 -9.44 4.69
N ASN A 235 1.67 -9.85 5.87
CA ASN A 235 1.08 -9.47 7.15
C ASN A 235 1.18 -7.97 7.45
N ILE A 236 2.27 -7.32 7.06
CA ILE A 236 2.44 -5.86 7.22
C ILE A 236 1.45 -5.13 6.29
N LEU A 237 1.32 -5.57 5.04
CA LEU A 237 0.36 -5.00 4.09
C LEU A 237 -1.08 -5.20 4.56
N ILE A 238 -1.43 -6.38 5.06
CA ILE A 238 -2.75 -6.65 5.65
C ILE A 238 -2.97 -5.74 6.85
N PHE A 239 -2.00 -5.63 7.76
CA PHE A 239 -2.13 -4.79 8.95
C PHE A 239 -2.32 -3.32 8.59
N LEU A 240 -1.55 -2.78 7.63
CA LEU A 240 -1.73 -1.41 7.14
C LEU A 240 -3.13 -1.21 6.53
N GLN A 241 -3.68 -2.24 5.88
CA GLN A 241 -5.03 -2.18 5.32
C GLN A 241 -6.13 -2.31 6.39
N THR A 242 -5.95 -3.19 7.39
CA THR A 242 -6.99 -3.51 8.38
C THR A 242 -6.92 -2.66 9.65
N GLY A 243 -5.76 -2.08 9.96
CA GLY A 243 -5.53 -1.25 11.16
C GLY A 243 -6.36 0.03 11.18
N GLU A 244 -6.92 0.45 10.05
CA GLU A 244 -7.88 1.55 9.93
C GLU A 244 -9.35 1.10 9.98
N GLY A 245 -9.63 -0.15 10.39
CA GLY A 245 -10.99 -0.71 10.42
C GLY A 245 -11.55 -1.09 9.05
N ARG A 246 -10.71 -1.20 8.02
CA ARG A 246 -11.11 -1.57 6.65
C ARG A 246 -10.92 -3.06 6.41
N GLU A 247 -11.71 -3.65 5.51
CA GLU A 247 -11.47 -5.03 5.09
C GLU A 247 -10.24 -5.11 4.15
N GLY A 248 -9.31 -6.04 4.41
CA GLY A 248 -8.12 -6.23 3.55
C GLY A 248 -8.48 -6.56 2.09
N CYS A 249 -7.56 -6.30 1.15
CA CYS A 249 -7.84 -6.53 -0.28
C CYS A 249 -8.16 -8.02 -0.57
N ILE A 250 -9.12 -8.27 -1.48
CA ILE A 250 -9.57 -9.62 -1.90
C ILE A 250 -8.41 -10.49 -2.38
N GLY A 251 -7.40 -9.91 -3.03
CA GLY A 251 -6.18 -10.63 -3.45
C GLY A 251 -5.36 -11.20 -2.28
N PHE A 252 -5.38 -10.55 -1.12
CA PHE A 252 -4.77 -11.07 0.10
C PHE A 252 -5.68 -12.08 0.80
N ARG A 253 -6.99 -11.82 0.91
CA ARG A 253 -7.95 -12.75 1.51
C ARG A 253 -7.99 -14.11 0.79
N LYS A 254 -8.02 -14.13 -0.55
CA LYS A 254 -7.96 -15.38 -1.33
C LYS A 254 -6.58 -16.05 -1.27
N GLY A 255 -5.50 -15.27 -1.22
CA GLY A 255 -4.13 -15.78 -1.12
C GLY A 255 -3.79 -16.42 0.23
N LEU A 256 -4.32 -15.89 1.33
CA LEU A 256 -4.20 -16.48 2.67
C LEU A 256 -4.80 -17.88 2.73
N ASN A 257 -6.00 -18.07 2.16
CA ASN A 257 -6.62 -19.40 2.04
C ASN A 257 -5.74 -20.37 1.24
N MET A 258 -5.08 -19.90 0.20
CA MET A 258 -4.21 -20.73 -0.63
C MET A 258 -2.91 -21.11 0.09
N ASN A 259 -2.24 -20.15 0.75
CA ASN A 259 -1.04 -20.40 1.56
C ASN A 259 -1.34 -21.27 2.79
N GLN A 260 -2.50 -21.10 3.42
CA GLN A 260 -2.98 -22.00 4.48
C GLN A 260 -3.23 -23.42 3.93
N GLN A 261 -3.80 -23.56 2.73
CA GLN A 261 -3.94 -24.86 2.07
C GLN A 261 -2.59 -25.50 1.71
N TYR A 262 -1.60 -24.73 1.26
CA TYR A 262 -0.24 -25.24 1.01
C TYR A 262 0.45 -25.66 2.32
N MET A 263 0.29 -24.90 3.39
CA MET A 263 0.79 -25.26 4.73
C MET A 263 0.10 -26.52 5.27
N LEU A 264 -1.22 -26.66 5.10
CA LEU A 264 -1.98 -27.86 5.45
C LEU A 264 -1.53 -29.08 4.65
N LYS A 265 -1.31 -28.92 3.34
CA LYS A 265 -0.81 -30.00 2.46
C LYS A 265 0.64 -30.39 2.80
N ALA A 266 1.50 -29.42 3.10
CA ALA A 266 2.88 -29.68 3.50
C ALA A 266 2.96 -30.35 4.88
N ALA A 267 2.15 -29.90 5.84
CA ALA A 267 2.04 -30.52 7.16
C ALA A 267 1.46 -31.94 7.09
N ALA A 268 0.43 -32.16 6.25
CA ALA A 268 -0.12 -33.48 5.99
C ALA A 268 0.91 -34.41 5.31
N GLY A 269 1.67 -33.90 4.34
CA GLY A 269 2.74 -34.64 3.67
C GLY A 269 3.88 -35.03 4.62
N ALA A 270 4.29 -34.12 5.51
CA ALA A 270 5.31 -34.39 6.52
C ALA A 270 4.83 -35.40 7.57
N ALA A 271 3.58 -35.29 8.03
CA ALA A 271 3.00 -36.24 8.98
C ALA A 271 2.86 -37.65 8.38
N LEU A 272 2.44 -37.76 7.13
CA LEU A 272 2.37 -39.04 6.40
C LEU A 272 3.75 -39.65 6.16
N GLY A 273 4.76 -38.82 5.83
CA GLY A 273 6.15 -39.26 5.69
C GLY A 273 6.75 -39.79 6.99
N CYS A 274 6.52 -39.10 8.11
CA CYS A 274 6.97 -39.54 9.43
C CYS A 274 6.25 -40.82 9.88
N ALA A 275 4.95 -40.96 9.61
CA ALA A 275 4.19 -42.16 9.92
C ALA A 275 4.67 -43.37 9.10
N ALA A 276 4.93 -43.19 7.80
CA ALA A 276 5.48 -44.24 6.94
C ALA A 276 6.88 -44.69 7.37
N LEU A 277 7.73 -43.74 7.79
CA LEU A 277 9.07 -44.04 8.30
C LEU A 277 9.01 -44.82 9.63
N ALA A 278 8.13 -44.40 10.55
CA ALA A 278 7.91 -45.09 11.82
C ALA A 278 7.37 -46.52 11.62
N LEU A 279 6.44 -46.70 10.67
CA LEU A 279 5.90 -48.02 10.31
C LEU A 279 6.99 -48.91 9.70
N GLY A 280 7.82 -48.36 8.80
CA GLY A 280 8.94 -49.07 8.18
C GLY A 280 10.02 -49.51 9.18
N ILE A 281 10.29 -48.68 10.19
CA ILE A 281 11.23 -49.01 11.28
C ILE A 281 10.63 -50.09 12.20
N ALA A 282 9.34 -50.01 12.51
CA ALA A 282 8.66 -51.02 13.33
C ALA A 282 8.57 -52.39 12.64
N LEU A 283 8.29 -52.41 11.33
CA LEU A 283 8.29 -53.63 10.51
C LEU A 283 9.69 -54.25 10.40
N LYS A 284 10.74 -53.44 10.20
CA LYS A 284 12.13 -53.94 10.19
C LYS A 284 12.57 -54.53 11.53
N ARG A 285 12.05 -54.04 12.66
CA ARG A 285 12.33 -54.61 13.99
C ARG A 285 11.61 -55.95 14.24
N ARG A 286 10.41 -56.16 13.68
CA ARG A 286 9.69 -57.44 13.81
C ARG A 286 10.28 -58.58 12.99
N VAL A 287 10.98 -58.30 11.90
CA VAL A 287 11.61 -59.34 11.05
C VAL A 287 12.98 -59.80 11.59
N ARG A 288 13.50 -59.13 12.64
CA ARG A 288 14.78 -59.45 13.29
C ARG A 288 14.63 -60.14 14.67
N LEU A 289 13.41 -60.48 15.07
CA LEU A 289 13.10 -61.33 16.22
C LEU A 289 12.59 -62.68 15.69
#